data_AF-A0A524HTP5-F1
#
_entry.id   AF-A0A524HTP5-F1
#
_cell.length_a   1.000
_cell.length_b   1.000
_cell.length_c   1.000
_cell.angle_alpha   90.00
_cell.angle_beta   90.00
_cell.angle_gamma   90.00
#
_symmetry.space_group_name_H-M   'P 1'
#
loop_
_entity.id
_entity.type
_entity.pdbx_description
1 polymer ?
#
loop_
_entity_poly.entity_id
_entity_poly.type
_entity_poly.pdbx_seq_one_letter_code
_entity_poly.pdbx_strand_id
1 'polypeptide(L)'
;MYQCWSPPIGAPNPEQLIVEVNVYLAPNGGLARAPQLSAASRAAAAANPYMRAAAESALRAVNICAPYRNLPANQYGQWNEVRIIFDPTKMAGR
;
A
#
# COMPACT_ATOMS: atom_id res chain seq x y z
N MET A 1 0.94 -6.61 -6.97
CA MET A 1 0.26 -5.49 -6.29
C MET A 1 -0.99 -5.02 -7.04
N TYR A 2 -0.90 -4.71 -8.34
CA TYR A 2 -2.05 -4.33 -9.18
C TYR A 2 -3.31 -5.19 -8.98
N GLN A 3 -3.16 -6.51 -8.88
CA GLN A 3 -4.27 -7.46 -8.69
C GLN A 3 -4.96 -7.41 -7.31
N CYS A 4 -4.31 -6.84 -6.28
CA CYS A 4 -4.86 -6.82 -4.91
C CYS A 4 -5.46 -5.47 -4.53
N TRP A 5 -5.20 -4.42 -5.33
CA TRP A 5 -5.60 -3.07 -5.00
C TRP A 5 -6.78 -2.63 -5.85
N SER A 6 -7.80 -2.11 -5.18
CA SER A 6 -8.99 -1.54 -5.81
C SER A 6 -9.11 -0.07 -5.41
N PRO A 7 -8.67 0.88 -6.26
CA PRO A 7 -8.76 2.30 -5.93
C PRO A 7 -10.23 2.71 -5.74
N PRO A 8 -10.54 3.62 -4.81
CA PRO A 8 -11.91 4.08 -4.59
C PRO A 8 -12.46 4.77 -5.85
N ILE A 9 -13.63 4.32 -6.30
CA ILE A 9 -14.33 4.86 -7.46
C ILE A 9 -15.15 6.08 -7.03
N GLY A 10 -15.23 7.12 -7.87
CA GLY A 10 -16.10 8.27 -7.64
C GLY A 10 -15.48 9.42 -6.83
N ALA A 11 -14.17 9.40 -6.60
CA ALA A 11 -13.47 10.59 -6.15
C ALA A 11 -13.40 11.64 -7.26
N PRO A 12 -13.50 12.95 -6.94
CA PRO A 12 -13.46 14.01 -7.96
C PRO A 12 -12.11 14.07 -8.69
N ASN A 13 -11.01 13.80 -7.97
CA ASN A 13 -9.64 13.80 -8.50
C ASN A 13 -8.94 12.47 -8.12
N PRO A 14 -9.30 11.34 -8.72
CA PRO A 14 -8.77 10.04 -8.34
C PRO A 14 -7.24 9.96 -8.50
N GLU A 15 -6.66 10.67 -9.47
CA GLU A 15 -5.22 10.76 -9.70
C GLU A 15 -4.42 11.38 -8.54
N GLN A 16 -5.09 12.13 -7.65
CA GLN A 16 -4.46 12.78 -6.50
C GLN A 16 -4.47 11.90 -5.24
N LEU A 17 -5.12 10.74 -5.29
CA LEU A 17 -5.25 9.84 -4.15
C LEU A 17 -4.01 8.95 -3.95
N ILE A 18 -2.86 9.59 -3.73
CA ILE A 18 -1.57 8.93 -3.54
C ILE A 18 -1.41 8.53 -2.07
N VAL A 19 -1.33 7.23 -1.81
CA VAL A 19 -1.18 6.69 -0.45
C VAL A 19 0.14 5.97 -0.30
N GLU A 20 0.91 6.32 0.72
CA GLU A 20 2.14 5.64 1.09
C GLU A 20 1.92 4.72 2.30
N VAL A 21 2.32 3.47 2.15
CA VAL A 21 2.21 2.43 3.19
C VAL A 21 3.58 1.85 3.47
N ASN A 22 3.99 1.89 4.74
CA ASN A 22 5.13 1.15 5.25
C ASN A 22 4.71 -0.29 5.53
N VAL A 23 5.41 -1.23 4.91
CA VAL A 23 5.15 -2.66 4.97
C VAL A 23 6.38 -3.35 5.56
N TYR A 24 6.12 -4.27 6.46
CA TYR A 24 7.13 -4.96 7.24
C TYR A 24 7.02 -6.44 6.95
N LEU A 25 8.07 -7.03 6.38
CA LEU A 25 8.06 -8.39 5.87
C LEU A 25 8.92 -9.32 6.72
N ALA A 26 8.37 -10.49 6.98
CA ALA A 26 9.10 -11.62 7.56
C ALA A 26 9.89 -12.35 6.46
N PRO A 27 10.94 -13.13 6.81
CA PRO A 27 11.74 -13.85 5.81
C PRO A 27 10.94 -14.80 4.91
N ASN A 28 9.77 -15.25 5.35
CA ASN A 28 8.85 -16.10 4.59
C ASN A 28 7.95 -15.32 3.61
N GLY A 29 8.15 -14.00 3.46
CA GLY A 29 7.34 -13.11 2.63
C GLY A 29 5.99 -12.72 3.23
N GLY A 30 5.66 -13.18 4.43
CA GLY A 30 4.48 -12.74 5.18
C GLY A 30 4.67 -11.36 5.81
N LEU A 31 3.59 -10.79 6.33
CA LEU A 31 3.66 -9.56 7.10
C LEU A 31 4.23 -9.86 8.50
N ALA A 32 5.36 -9.22 8.85
CA ALA A 32 5.93 -9.30 10.20
C ALA A 32 5.10 -8.49 11.21
N ARG A 33 4.41 -7.44 10.75
CA ARG A 33 3.45 -6.65 11.54
C ARG A 33 2.42 -5.99 10.61
N ALA A 34 1.39 -5.42 11.22
CA ALA A 34 0.38 -4.67 10.49
C ALA A 34 1.01 -3.54 9.66
N PRO A 35 0.60 -3.35 8.39
CA PRO A 35 1.09 -2.26 7.57
C PRO A 35 0.59 -0.92 8.11
N GLN A 36 1.40 0.13 7.93
CA GLN A 36 1.14 1.44 8.52
C GLN A 36 1.20 2.53 7.47
N LEU A 37 0.26 3.48 7.52
CA LEU A 37 0.35 4.68 6.69
C LEU A 37 1.58 5.50 7.06
N SER A 38 2.22 6.10 6.05
CA SER A 38 3.22 7.14 6.30
C SER A 38 2.58 8.31 7.06
N ALA A 39 3.40 9.14 7.72
CA ALA A 39 2.89 10.30 8.46
C ALA A 39 2.08 11.24 7.56
N ALA A 40 2.53 11.44 6.32
CA ALA A 40 1.86 12.28 5.32
C ALA A 40 0.51 11.69 4.91
N SER A 41 0.46 10.40 4.53
CA SER A 41 -0.79 9.76 4.14
C SER A 41 -1.78 9.63 5.30
N ARG A 42 -1.30 9.48 6.54
CA ARG A 42 -2.15 9.50 7.73
C ARG A 42 -2.80 10.87 7.95
N ALA A 43 -2.03 11.96 7.82
CA ALA A 43 -2.57 13.31 7.90
C ALA A 43 -3.57 13.61 6.78
N ALA A 44 -3.27 13.20 5.55
CA ALA A 44 -4.17 13.36 4.41
C ALA A 44 -5.49 12.57 4.58
N ALA A 45 -5.41 11.34 5.09
CA ALA A 45 -6.60 10.52 5.40
C ALA A 45 -7.45 11.12 6.54
N ALA A 46 -6.84 11.79 7.51
CA ALA A 46 -7.57 12.51 8.56
C ALA A 46 -8.30 13.75 8.03
N ALA A 47 -7.74 14.42 7.01
CA ALA A 47 -8.28 15.65 6.46
C ALA A 47 -9.32 15.44 5.34
N ASN A 48 -9.24 14.33 4.60
CA ASN A 48 -10.06 14.11 3.40
C ASN A 48 -10.68 12.70 3.38
N PRO A 49 -12.02 12.57 3.29
CA PRO A 49 -12.70 11.26 3.30
C PRO A 49 -12.34 10.38 2.09
N TYR A 50 -12.03 10.95 0.93
CA TYR A 50 -11.55 10.19 -0.23
C TYR A 50 -10.14 9.65 0.00
N MET A 51 -9.26 10.43 0.63
CA MET A 51 -7.94 9.96 1.07
C MET A 51 -8.07 8.85 2.12
N ARG A 52 -9.04 8.95 3.03
CA ARG A 52 -9.33 7.88 3.99
C ARG A 52 -9.74 6.59 3.30
N ALA A 53 -10.67 6.65 2.35
CA ALA A 53 -11.10 5.48 1.58
C ALA A 53 -9.95 4.87 0.76
N ALA A 54 -9.10 5.70 0.15
CA ALA A 54 -7.90 5.24 -0.55
C ALA A 54 -6.90 4.57 0.41
N ALA A 55 -6.69 5.16 1.59
CA ALA A 55 -5.80 4.62 2.61
C ALA A 55 -6.25 3.26 3.13
N GLU A 56 -7.54 3.11 3.43
CA GLU A 56 -8.12 1.83 3.81
C GLU A 56 -7.97 0.78 2.69
N SER A 57 -8.18 1.18 1.43
CA SER A 57 -8.01 0.28 0.29
C SER A 57 -6.55 -0.17 0.13
N ALA A 58 -5.60 0.74 0.27
CA ALA A 58 -4.17 0.43 0.22
C ALA A 58 -3.76 -0.55 1.33
N LEU A 59 -4.21 -0.32 2.56
CA LEU A 59 -3.95 -1.23 3.69
C LEU A 59 -4.55 -2.62 3.45
N ARG A 60 -5.78 -2.70 2.94
CA ARG A 60 -6.40 -3.99 2.55
C ARG A 60 -5.60 -4.70 1.46
N ALA A 61 -5.16 -3.97 0.44
CA ALA A 61 -4.39 -4.54 -0.67
C ALA A 61 -3.08 -5.17 -0.19
N VAL A 62 -2.38 -4.53 0.75
CA VAL A 62 -1.16 -5.10 1.36
C VAL A 62 -1.47 -6.42 2.08
N ASN A 63 -2.55 -6.46 2.86
CA ASN A 63 -2.94 -7.67 3.58
C ASN A 63 -3.36 -8.80 2.64
N ILE A 64 -4.13 -8.51 1.58
CA ILE A 64 -4.61 -9.51 0.62
C ILE A 64 -3.46 -10.08 -0.23
N CYS A 65 -2.48 -9.25 -0.58
CA CYS A 65 -1.35 -9.68 -1.40
C CYS A 65 -0.31 -10.51 -0.64
N ALA A 66 -0.33 -10.51 0.69
CA ALA A 66 0.57 -11.34 1.48
C ALA A 66 0.15 -12.82 1.39
N PRO A 67 1.11 -13.77 1.34
CA PRO A 67 2.55 -13.56 1.37
C PRO A 67 3.14 -13.18 0.01
N TYR A 68 4.13 -12.28 0.04
CA TYR A 68 4.88 -11.84 -1.14
C TYR A 68 5.89 -12.90 -1.55
N ARG A 69 5.59 -13.57 -2.67
CA ARG A 69 6.45 -14.62 -3.25
C ARG A 69 7.59 -14.00 -4.06
N ASN A 70 8.66 -14.77 -4.27
CA ASN A 70 9.83 -14.40 -5.08
C ASN A 70 10.69 -13.26 -4.51
N LEU A 71 10.77 -13.16 -3.18
CA LEU A 71 11.72 -12.27 -2.52
C LEU A 71 13.08 -12.96 -2.35
N PRO A 72 14.18 -12.36 -2.82
CA PRO A 72 15.50 -12.96 -2.73
C PRO A 72 15.99 -13.01 -1.27
N ALA A 73 16.10 -14.23 -0.72
CA ALA A 73 16.44 -14.46 0.69
C ALA A 73 17.80 -13.84 1.10
N ASN A 74 18.77 -13.84 0.18
CA ASN A 74 20.09 -13.23 0.39
C ASN A 74 20.07 -11.70 0.50
N GLN A 75 18.93 -11.06 0.26
CA GLN A 75 18.76 -9.60 0.29
C GLN A 75 17.73 -9.17 1.33
N TYR A 76 17.45 -9.98 2.36
CA TYR A 76 16.41 -9.69 3.35
C TYR A 76 16.50 -8.29 3.96
N GLY A 77 17.71 -7.81 4.28
CA GLY A 77 17.92 -6.46 4.81
C GLY A 77 17.53 -5.31 3.87
N GLN A 78 17.27 -5.59 2.59
CA GLN A 78 16.81 -4.59 1.62
C GLN A 78 15.27 -4.54 1.48
N TRP A 79 14.56 -5.61 1.87
CA TRP A 79 13.11 -5.73 1.65
C TRP A 79 12.31 -6.07 2.92
N ASN A 80 12.97 -6.24 4.06
CA ASN A 80 12.30 -6.44 5.35
C ASN A 80 11.43 -5.24 5.77
N GLU A 81 11.76 -4.03 5.32
CA GLU A 81 10.95 -2.83 5.44
C GLU A 81 10.87 -2.13 4.09
N VAL A 82 9.67 -2.09 3.50
CA VAL A 82 9.43 -1.48 2.19
C VAL A 82 8.33 -0.44 2.29
N ARG A 83 8.47 0.63 1.52
CA ARG A 83 7.42 1.63 1.35
C ARG A 83 6.77 1.43 -0.01
N ILE A 84 5.47 1.21 0.01
CA ILE A 84 4.65 1.01 -1.19
C ILE A 84 3.83 2.27 -1.41
N ILE A 85 3.93 2.84 -2.61
CA ILE A 85 3.21 4.03 -3.02
C ILE A 85 2.06 3.59 -3.92
N PHE A 86 0.85 3.71 -3.42
CA PHE A 86 -0.39 3.47 -4.13
C PHE A 86 -0.78 4.74 -4.89
N ASP A 87 -0.32 4.81 -6.13
CA ASP A 87 -0.57 5.93 -7.04
C ASP A 87 -1.50 5.47 -8.17
N PRO A 88 -2.76 5.93 -8.23
CA PRO A 88 -3.71 5.51 -9.26
C PRO A 88 -3.22 5.72 -10.70
N THR A 89 -2.39 6.73 -10.96
CA THR A 89 -1.86 6.99 -12.31
C THR A 89 -0.81 5.97 -12.75
N LYS A 90 -0.13 5.34 -11.79
CA LYS A 90 0.91 4.33 -12.03
C LYS A 90 0.39 2.92 -11.81
N MET A 91 -0.59 2.76 -10.93
CA MET A 91 -1.04 1.48 -10.39
C MET A 91 -2.46 1.06 -10.79
N ALA A 92 -3.28 1.95 -11.35
CA ALA A 92 -4.53 1.52 -11.97
C ALA A 92 -4.17 0.75 -13.25
N GLY A 93 -4.54 -0.53 -13.28
CA GLY A 93 -4.43 -1.35 -14.49
C GLY A 93 -5.25 -0.73 -15.62
N ARG A 94 -4.67 -0.72 -16.82
CA ARG A 94 -5.44 -0.70 -18.06
C ARG A 94 -6.22 -2.00 -18.22
#